data_AF-A0A957R2Q8-F1
#
_entry.id   AF-A0A957R2Q8-F1
#
_cell.length_a   1.000
_cell.length_b   1.000
_cell.length_c   1.000
_cell.angle_alpha   90.00
_cell.angle_beta   90.00
_cell.angle_gamma   90.00
#
_symmetry.space_group_name_H-M   'P 1'
#
loop_
_entity.id
_entity.type
_entity.pdbx_description
1 polymer ?
#
loop_
_entity_poly.entity_id
_entity_poly.type
_entity_poly.pdbx_seq_one_letter_code
_entity_poly.pdbx_strand_id
1 'polypeptide(L)'
;HVSSYLLNLKDLVFPESKAPKLETWGEWLAYAAQNPNVADLRAGVEVLLTTQPRAVWTTETMRAGHLHLLELLTSDWFLAFPAAYTVVSALATQIVMDVAFPEESQTHIEFYVAILTGMCQLARPNTTDTTLIIRLADAILRGNPAQAMDVLSFLQEWFERPIPLLAPLVLESFEVLAESGLEGWRLQPLFQKWLVALLDQPMAQTRTDLGLWLSFGPWMNSAPELLTKAEEILQRQAEDETDNPIARLPARFLIVIFMLRKSTADRVRLALLDRNPELDVRICLEKAMNDQVASLARNADMAVVVTTCITHAITYGIEPLLTNEPIYPQSSGSTSILGKIEDASRAS
;
A
#
# COMPACT_ATOMS: atom_id res chain seq x y z
N HIS A 1 9.14 68.58 32.60
CA HIS A 1 9.57 67.16 32.56
C HIS A 1 8.48 66.35 31.88
N VAL A 2 8.87 65.67 30.79
CA VAL A 2 8.15 64.63 30.03
C VAL A 2 6.80 65.03 29.41
N SER A 3 6.92 65.72 28.28
CA SER A 3 5.99 65.62 27.14
C SER A 3 6.58 64.59 26.16
N SER A 4 5.71 63.91 25.42
CA SER A 4 5.95 62.98 24.29
C SER A 4 5.94 61.47 24.57
N TYR A 5 5.35 60.73 23.62
CA TYR A 5 5.18 59.27 23.49
C TYR A 5 3.88 58.64 24.02
N LEU A 6 2.74 59.10 23.49
CA LEU A 6 1.65 58.18 23.13
C LEU A 6 1.74 57.95 21.61
N LEU A 7 2.53 56.94 21.22
CA LEU A 7 2.50 56.39 19.87
C LEU A 7 1.14 55.71 19.68
N ASN A 8 0.34 56.25 18.76
CA ASN A 8 -0.88 55.61 18.27
C ASN A 8 -0.48 54.25 17.67
N LEU A 9 -0.75 53.15 18.39
CA LEU A 9 -0.56 51.77 17.92
C LEU A 9 -1.39 51.44 16.65
N LYS A 10 -2.25 52.35 16.20
CA LYS A 10 -3.03 52.22 14.95
C LYS A 10 -2.26 52.63 13.69
N ASP A 11 -1.14 53.34 13.83
CA ASP A 11 -0.28 53.73 12.70
C ASP A 11 0.92 52.78 12.51
N LEU A 12 1.01 51.71 13.32
CA LEU A 12 1.87 50.57 13.03
C LEU A 12 1.20 49.74 11.93
N VAL A 13 1.35 50.21 10.70
CA VAL A 13 1.27 49.34 9.52
C VAL A 13 2.42 48.36 9.67
N PHE A 14 2.16 47.22 10.32
CA PHE A 14 3.01 46.05 10.12
C PHE A 14 2.97 45.78 8.62
N PRO A 15 4.12 45.73 7.92
CA PRO A 15 4.09 45.30 6.52
C PRO A 15 3.37 43.97 6.52
N GLU A 16 2.29 43.85 5.73
CA GLU A 16 1.72 42.54 5.43
C GLU A 16 2.90 41.65 5.07
N SER A 17 3.18 40.66 5.91
CA SER A 17 4.16 39.65 5.57
C SER A 17 3.65 39.07 4.26
N LYS A 18 4.31 39.41 3.15
CA LYS A 18 4.06 38.80 1.86
C LYS A 18 4.59 37.38 1.99
N ALA A 19 3.82 36.53 2.67
CA ALA A 19 4.10 35.11 2.75
C ALA A 19 4.36 34.64 1.30
N PRO A 20 5.44 33.88 1.08
CA PRO A 20 5.75 33.38 -0.25
C PRO A 20 4.56 32.59 -0.78
N LYS A 21 4.23 32.78 -2.06
CA LYS A 21 3.22 31.95 -2.73
C LYS A 21 3.84 30.59 -3.00
N LEU A 22 3.53 29.61 -2.16
CA LEU A 22 3.95 28.22 -2.31
C LEU A 22 2.78 27.44 -2.93
N GLU A 23 2.78 27.32 -4.26
CA GLU A 23 1.67 26.75 -5.03
C GLU A 23 1.94 25.29 -5.44
N THR A 24 3.18 24.83 -5.33
CA THR A 24 3.57 23.44 -5.58
C THR A 24 4.38 22.83 -4.44
N TRP A 25 4.40 21.50 -4.35
CA TRP A 25 5.26 20.78 -3.41
C TRP A 25 6.75 21.03 -3.66
N GLY A 26 7.17 21.18 -4.91
CA GLY A 26 8.57 21.49 -5.24
C GLY A 26 9.00 22.83 -4.68
N GLU A 27 8.17 23.87 -4.84
CA GLU A 27 8.41 25.18 -4.25
C GLU A 27 8.42 25.13 -2.72
N TRP A 28 7.48 24.39 -2.12
CA TRP A 28 7.41 24.23 -0.68
C TRP A 28 8.66 23.54 -0.11
N LEU A 29 9.10 22.44 -0.71
CA LEU A 29 10.30 21.71 -0.29
C LEU A 29 11.55 22.57 -0.42
N ALA A 30 11.70 23.29 -1.54
CA ALA A 30 12.83 24.19 -1.77
C ALA A 30 12.85 25.36 -0.76
N TYR A 31 11.68 25.95 -0.48
CA TYR A 31 11.57 27.02 0.50
C TYR A 31 11.87 26.52 1.92
N ALA A 32 11.33 25.36 2.30
CA ALA A 32 11.54 24.73 3.60
C ALA A 32 13.02 24.41 3.87
N ALA A 33 13.73 23.87 2.87
CA ALA A 33 15.15 23.56 2.98
C ALA A 33 16.00 24.80 3.30
N GLN A 34 15.63 25.97 2.76
CA GLN A 34 16.39 27.21 2.91
C GLN A 34 15.91 28.09 4.07
N ASN A 35 14.62 28.00 4.44
CA ASN A 35 13.97 28.92 5.37
C ASN A 35 13.09 28.16 6.37
N PRO A 36 13.52 28.01 7.64
CA PRO A 36 12.75 27.31 8.67
C PRO A 36 11.62 28.17 9.28
N ASN A 37 11.05 29.12 8.53
CA ASN A 37 9.93 29.93 9.04
C ASN A 37 8.65 29.10 9.12
N VAL A 38 8.39 28.55 10.32
CA VAL A 38 7.27 27.66 10.63
C VAL A 38 5.90 28.23 10.23
N ALA A 39 5.69 29.55 10.33
CA ALA A 39 4.41 30.17 10.02
C ALA A 39 4.11 30.16 8.51
N ASP A 40 5.07 30.58 7.69
CA ASP A 40 4.96 30.60 6.24
C ASP A 40 4.83 29.16 5.69
N LEU A 41 5.62 28.23 6.24
CA LEU A 41 5.56 26.82 5.87
C LEU A 41 4.20 26.21 6.15
N ARG A 42 3.61 26.47 7.33
CA ARG A 42 2.28 25.97 7.67
C ARG A 42 1.20 26.52 6.73
N ALA A 43 1.22 27.83 6.47
CA ALA A 43 0.29 28.44 5.53
C ALA A 43 0.41 27.82 4.12
N GLY A 44 1.63 27.54 3.66
CA GLY A 44 1.88 26.82 2.41
C GLY A 44 1.28 25.41 2.40
N VAL A 45 1.44 24.63 3.49
CA VAL A 45 0.84 23.29 3.58
C VAL A 45 -0.68 23.36 3.45
N GLU A 46 -1.34 24.29 4.13
CA GLU A 46 -2.80 24.45 4.07
C GLU A 46 -3.28 24.76 2.65
N VAL A 47 -2.57 25.63 1.92
CA VAL A 47 -2.86 25.94 0.51
C VAL A 47 -2.72 24.69 -0.36
N LEU A 48 -1.62 23.94 -0.24
CA LEU A 48 -1.35 22.75 -1.05
C LEU A 48 -2.36 21.63 -0.82
N LEU A 49 -2.76 21.40 0.44
CA LEU A 49 -3.77 20.39 0.79
C LEU A 49 -5.16 20.78 0.28
N THR A 50 -5.49 22.07 0.26
CA THR A 50 -6.80 22.56 -0.20
C THR A 50 -6.90 22.59 -1.72
N THR A 51 -5.86 23.08 -2.39
CA THR A 51 -5.85 23.24 -3.85
C THR A 51 -5.60 21.93 -4.58
N GLN A 52 -4.97 20.95 -3.92
CA GLN A 52 -4.53 19.67 -4.51
C GLN A 52 -3.99 19.88 -5.93
N PRO A 53 -2.97 20.74 -6.09
CA PRO A 53 -2.47 21.05 -7.41
C PRO A 53 -2.02 19.74 -8.05
N ARG A 54 -2.43 19.48 -9.30
CA ARG A 54 -1.90 18.34 -10.05
C ARG A 54 -0.40 18.59 -10.23
N ALA A 55 0.39 17.98 -9.36
CA ALA A 55 1.83 18.07 -9.42
C ALA A 55 2.27 17.41 -10.73
N VAL A 56 2.96 18.17 -11.58
CA VAL A 56 3.62 17.60 -12.76
C VAL A 56 4.98 17.11 -12.29
N TRP A 57 5.04 15.84 -11.90
CA TRP A 57 6.28 15.21 -11.48
C TRP A 57 7.15 14.83 -12.68
N THR A 58 7.90 15.80 -13.21
CA THR A 58 8.97 15.55 -14.17
C THR A 58 10.21 14.97 -13.49
N THR A 59 11.12 14.36 -14.26
CA THR A 59 12.42 13.90 -13.73
C THR A 59 13.19 15.00 -12.99
N GLU A 60 13.14 16.25 -13.48
CA GLU A 60 13.86 17.36 -12.86
C GLU A 60 13.24 17.77 -11.52
N THR A 61 11.91 17.88 -11.47
CA THR A 61 11.19 18.20 -10.22
C THR A 61 11.29 17.08 -9.19
N MET A 62 11.31 15.81 -9.63
CA MET A 62 11.55 14.67 -8.74
C MET A 62 12.97 14.71 -8.15
N ARG A 63 13.98 14.99 -8.98
CA ARG A 63 15.37 15.11 -8.52
C ARG A 63 15.53 16.23 -7.48
N ALA A 64 14.99 17.42 -7.78
CA ALA A 64 15.04 18.54 -6.84
C ALA A 64 14.27 18.23 -5.55
N GLY A 65 13.07 17.65 -5.67
CA GLY A 65 12.25 17.23 -4.54
C GLY A 65 12.95 16.20 -3.65
N HIS A 66 13.62 15.21 -4.25
CA HIS A 66 14.44 14.23 -3.55
C HIS A 66 15.54 14.89 -2.71
N LEU A 67 16.34 15.76 -3.31
CA LEU A 67 17.44 16.44 -2.60
C LEU A 67 16.93 17.26 -1.42
N HIS A 68 15.89 18.06 -1.63
CA HIS A 68 15.31 18.89 -0.56
C HIS A 68 14.63 18.05 0.52
N LEU A 69 13.92 16.98 0.16
CA LEU A 69 13.28 16.12 1.15
C LEU A 69 14.32 15.41 2.02
N LEU A 70 15.43 14.91 1.45
CA LEU A 70 16.51 14.33 2.25
C LEU A 70 17.12 15.36 3.22
N GLU A 71 17.40 16.57 2.74
CA GLU A 71 17.91 17.64 3.58
C GLU A 71 16.98 17.90 4.78
N LEU A 72 15.68 18.00 4.53
CA LEU A 72 14.66 18.16 5.57
C LEU A 72 14.63 16.98 6.54
N LEU A 73 14.62 15.74 6.06
CA LEU A 73 14.56 14.55 6.90
C LEU A 73 15.81 14.34 7.78
N THR A 74 16.94 14.96 7.42
CA THR A 74 18.14 14.98 8.26
C THR A 74 18.18 16.14 9.26
N SER A 75 17.21 17.05 9.22
CA SER A 75 17.19 18.26 10.04
C SER A 75 16.31 18.11 11.28
N ASP A 76 16.87 18.41 12.46
CA ASP A 76 16.15 18.33 13.74
C ASP A 76 14.89 19.21 13.76
N TRP A 77 14.94 20.37 13.11
CA TRP A 77 13.81 21.30 13.10
C TRP A 77 12.63 20.75 12.33
N PHE A 78 12.86 20.04 11.21
CA PHE A 78 11.78 19.47 10.41
C PHE A 78 11.18 18.25 11.13
N LEU A 79 12.01 17.42 11.76
CA LEU A 79 11.50 16.32 12.58
C LEU A 79 10.66 16.82 13.77
N ALA A 80 10.96 18.01 14.29
CA ALA A 80 10.16 18.69 15.31
C ALA A 80 9.00 19.53 14.74
N PHE A 81 8.90 19.69 13.43
CA PHE A 81 7.87 20.53 12.80
C PHE A 81 6.50 19.82 12.87
N PRO A 82 5.47 20.44 13.49
CA PRO A 82 4.19 19.75 13.75
C PRO A 82 3.45 19.22 12.51
N ALA A 83 3.72 19.77 11.33
CA ALA A 83 3.10 19.33 10.07
C ALA A 83 4.03 18.47 9.20
N ALA A 84 5.21 18.06 9.69
CA ALA A 84 6.16 17.26 8.91
C ALA A 84 5.55 15.94 8.42
N TYR A 85 4.87 15.21 9.31
CA TYR A 85 4.12 14.01 8.93
C TYR A 85 3.07 14.30 7.86
N THR A 86 2.26 15.36 8.02
CA THR A 86 1.23 15.74 7.06
C THR A 86 1.82 16.01 5.68
N VAL A 87 2.97 16.68 5.62
CA VAL A 87 3.69 16.94 4.37
C VAL A 87 4.11 15.65 3.69
N VAL A 88 4.80 14.75 4.43
CA VAL A 88 5.31 13.51 3.85
C VAL A 88 4.19 12.57 3.43
N SER A 89 3.13 12.45 4.23
CA SER A 89 1.95 11.63 3.91
C SER A 89 1.19 12.17 2.70
N ALA A 90 1.05 13.50 2.57
CA ALA A 90 0.43 14.12 1.41
C ALA A 90 1.26 13.93 0.13
N LEU A 91 2.59 14.05 0.23
CA LEU A 91 3.51 13.73 -0.88
C LEU A 91 3.37 12.26 -1.31
N ALA A 92 3.40 11.33 -0.36
CA ALA A 92 3.23 9.90 -0.61
C ALA A 92 1.90 9.63 -1.33
N THR A 93 0.80 10.21 -0.82
CA THR A 93 -0.53 10.06 -1.41
C THR A 93 -0.57 10.59 -2.84
N GLN A 94 -0.06 11.80 -3.10
CA GLN A 94 -0.09 12.38 -4.43
C GLN A 94 0.74 11.57 -5.43
N ILE A 95 1.92 11.09 -5.03
CA ILE A 95 2.78 10.26 -5.87
C ILE A 95 2.11 8.93 -6.20
N VAL A 96 1.57 8.24 -5.19
CA VAL A 96 0.98 6.92 -5.34
C VAL A 96 -0.35 6.95 -6.13
N MET A 97 -1.01 8.10 -6.18
CA MET A 97 -2.22 8.36 -6.96
C MET A 97 -1.95 8.93 -8.35
N ASP A 98 -0.69 9.21 -8.71
CA ASP A 98 -0.33 9.67 -10.05
C ASP A 98 -0.58 8.54 -11.08
N VAL A 99 -1.06 8.91 -12.26
CA VAL A 99 -1.38 7.95 -13.35
C VAL A 99 -0.12 7.26 -13.88
N ALA A 100 1.04 7.92 -13.79
CA ALA A 100 2.33 7.36 -14.20
C ALA A 100 2.94 6.44 -13.13
N PHE A 101 2.37 6.37 -11.92
CA PHE A 101 2.93 5.52 -10.86
C PHE A 101 2.63 4.03 -11.09
N PRO A 102 3.61 3.12 -10.93
CA PRO A 102 5.01 3.38 -10.58
C PRO A 102 5.90 3.61 -11.82
N GLU A 103 6.64 4.71 -11.83
CA GLU A 103 7.72 4.95 -12.79
C GLU A 103 9.04 4.32 -12.30
N GLU A 104 9.69 3.52 -13.14
CA GLU A 104 10.85 2.68 -12.77
C GLU A 104 12.21 3.37 -13.01
N SER A 105 12.24 4.65 -13.38
CA SER A 105 13.50 5.37 -13.55
C SER A 105 14.21 5.63 -12.22
N GLN A 106 15.55 5.59 -12.22
CA GLN A 106 16.37 5.74 -11.01
C GLN A 106 16.02 6.99 -10.17
N THR A 107 15.75 8.13 -10.82
CA THR A 107 15.38 9.37 -10.12
C THR A 107 14.04 9.25 -9.39
N HIS A 108 13.09 8.50 -9.92
CA HIS A 108 11.80 8.26 -9.25
C HIS A 108 11.99 7.31 -8.06
N ILE A 109 12.77 6.24 -8.25
CA ILE A 109 13.10 5.29 -7.17
C ILE A 109 13.74 6.01 -5.98
N GLU A 110 14.73 6.86 -6.23
CA GLU A 110 15.39 7.65 -5.18
C GLU A 110 14.41 8.54 -4.42
N PHE A 111 13.46 9.16 -5.13
CA PHE A 111 12.43 9.97 -4.48
C PHE A 111 11.45 9.11 -3.67
N TYR A 112 11.05 7.94 -4.18
CA TYR A 112 10.22 6.99 -3.43
C TYR A 112 10.91 6.54 -2.14
N VAL A 113 12.22 6.27 -2.19
CA VAL A 113 13.03 5.91 -0.99
C VAL A 113 13.04 7.06 0.02
N ALA A 114 13.20 8.31 -0.42
CA ALA A 114 13.16 9.46 0.47
C ALA A 114 11.78 9.62 1.14
N ILE A 115 10.69 9.46 0.40
CA ILE A 115 9.33 9.49 0.96
C ILE A 115 9.13 8.33 1.94
N LEU A 116 9.52 7.11 1.59
CA LEU A 116 9.44 5.93 2.44
C LEU A 116 10.20 6.15 3.77
N THR A 117 11.41 6.70 3.69
CA THR A 117 12.23 7.04 4.86
C THR A 117 11.50 8.02 5.76
N GLY A 118 10.95 9.10 5.19
CA GLY A 118 10.19 10.09 5.95
C GLY A 118 8.93 9.52 6.59
N MET A 119 8.21 8.64 5.89
CA MET A 119 7.05 7.94 6.44
C MET A 119 7.47 7.09 7.66
N CYS A 120 8.52 6.27 7.55
CA CYS A 120 9.01 5.45 8.65
C CYS A 120 9.45 6.28 9.88
N GLN A 121 10.06 7.45 9.66
CA GLN A 121 10.54 8.32 10.74
C GLN A 121 9.41 9.08 11.46
N LEU A 122 8.40 9.54 10.72
CA LEU A 122 7.42 10.52 11.22
C LEU A 122 6.05 9.91 11.54
N ALA A 123 5.68 8.84 10.84
CA ALA A 123 4.34 8.27 10.94
C ALA A 123 4.24 7.17 12.00
N ARG A 124 3.02 6.72 12.25
CA ARG A 124 2.72 5.57 13.11
C ARG A 124 1.98 4.51 12.30
N PRO A 125 2.26 3.21 12.50
CA PRO A 125 1.57 2.14 11.79
C PRO A 125 0.05 2.25 11.91
N ASN A 126 -0.60 2.44 10.77
CA ASN A 126 -2.05 2.37 10.56
C ASN A 126 -2.34 1.87 9.14
N THR A 127 -3.57 1.49 8.84
CA THR A 127 -3.93 0.88 7.56
C THR A 127 -3.56 1.76 6.36
N THR A 128 -3.95 3.04 6.39
CA THR A 128 -3.74 3.98 5.28
C THR A 128 -2.25 4.17 4.97
N ASP A 129 -1.44 4.52 5.98
CA ASP A 129 -0.01 4.78 5.78
C ASP A 129 0.74 3.49 5.43
N THR A 130 0.34 2.37 6.00
CA THR A 130 0.94 1.06 5.68
C THR A 130 0.68 0.68 4.22
N THR A 131 -0.52 0.94 3.69
CA THR A 131 -0.80 0.73 2.26
C THR A 131 0.09 1.62 1.39
N LEU A 132 0.28 2.89 1.75
CA LEU A 132 1.19 3.79 1.01
C LEU A 132 2.64 3.27 1.04
N ILE A 133 3.12 2.85 2.21
CA ILE A 133 4.47 2.29 2.39
C ILE A 133 4.67 1.04 1.54
N ILE A 134 3.71 0.10 1.53
CA ILE A 134 3.80 -1.12 0.72
C ILE A 134 3.81 -0.78 -0.77
N ARG A 135 3.01 0.18 -1.22
CA ARG A 135 3.01 0.63 -2.62
C ARG A 135 4.33 1.29 -3.01
N LEU A 136 4.93 2.11 -2.14
CA LEU A 136 6.26 2.69 -2.36
C LEU A 136 7.34 1.61 -2.40
N ALA A 137 7.30 0.66 -1.44
CA ALA A 137 8.21 -0.49 -1.40
C ALA A 137 8.14 -1.32 -2.69
N ASP A 138 6.93 -1.64 -3.17
CA ASP A 138 6.73 -2.34 -4.44
C ASP A 138 7.31 -1.57 -5.63
N ALA A 139 7.06 -0.26 -5.73
CA ALA A 139 7.60 0.57 -6.79
C ALA A 139 9.14 0.61 -6.78
N ILE A 140 9.74 0.74 -5.60
CA ILE A 140 11.19 0.69 -5.40
C ILE A 140 11.76 -0.65 -5.90
N LEU A 141 11.15 -1.77 -5.52
CA LEU A 141 11.67 -3.09 -5.85
C LEU A 141 11.47 -3.49 -7.31
N ARG A 142 10.42 -2.97 -7.97
CA ARG A 142 10.27 -3.14 -9.43
C ARG A 142 11.38 -2.45 -10.21
N GLY A 143 11.68 -1.21 -9.84
CA GLY A 143 12.73 -0.44 -10.49
C GLY A 143 14.15 -0.89 -10.12
N ASN A 144 14.34 -1.37 -8.88
CA ASN A 144 15.63 -1.84 -8.41
C ASN A 144 15.51 -2.99 -7.37
N PRO A 145 15.43 -4.26 -7.82
CA PRO A 145 15.33 -5.41 -6.93
C PRO A 145 16.52 -5.56 -5.94
N ALA A 146 17.68 -4.95 -6.23
CA ALA A 146 18.83 -5.01 -5.34
C ALA A 146 18.60 -4.29 -4.00
N GLN A 147 17.59 -3.41 -3.91
CA GLN A 147 17.20 -2.72 -2.68
C GLN A 147 16.29 -3.56 -1.76
N ALA A 148 16.04 -4.83 -2.07
CA ALA A 148 15.19 -5.72 -1.26
C ALA A 148 15.57 -5.77 0.23
N MET A 149 16.87 -5.71 0.55
CA MET A 149 17.34 -5.69 1.93
C MET A 149 17.04 -4.37 2.65
N ASP A 150 17.22 -3.24 1.97
CA ASP A 150 16.95 -1.92 2.55
C ASP A 150 15.44 -1.75 2.80
N VAL A 151 14.62 -2.16 1.82
CA VAL A 151 13.16 -2.17 1.95
C VAL A 151 12.71 -3.11 3.07
N LEU A 152 13.31 -4.30 3.19
CA LEU A 152 13.05 -5.20 4.31
C LEU A 152 13.35 -4.52 5.65
N SER A 153 14.48 -3.81 5.79
CA SER A 153 14.82 -3.11 7.03
C SER A 153 13.78 -2.05 7.39
N PHE A 154 13.31 -1.24 6.43
CA PHE A 154 12.21 -0.30 6.67
C PHE A 154 10.93 -0.99 7.13
N LEU A 155 10.55 -2.09 6.49
CA LEU A 155 9.33 -2.83 6.83
C LEU A 155 9.45 -3.54 8.18
N GLN A 156 10.63 -4.05 8.55
CA GLN A 156 10.87 -4.65 9.86
C GLN A 156 10.72 -3.64 10.99
N GLU A 157 11.22 -2.42 10.81
CA GLU A 157 11.03 -1.33 11.74
C GLU A 157 9.54 -0.92 11.81
N TRP A 158 8.90 -0.74 10.65
CA TRP A 158 7.50 -0.35 10.57
C TRP A 158 6.56 -1.37 11.23
N PHE A 159 6.83 -2.66 11.03
CA PHE A 159 6.07 -3.77 11.59
C PHE A 159 6.67 -4.34 12.87
N GLU A 160 7.52 -3.58 13.56
CA GLU A 160 8.17 -4.06 14.78
C GLU A 160 7.12 -4.50 15.81
N ARG A 161 6.01 -3.76 15.96
CA ARG A 161 4.97 -4.10 16.92
C ARG A 161 3.78 -4.74 16.21
N PRO A 162 3.44 -6.01 16.52
CA PRO A 162 2.26 -6.64 15.94
C PRO A 162 0.97 -5.89 16.29
N ILE A 163 0.25 -5.46 15.26
CA ILE A 163 -1.08 -4.85 15.35
C ILE A 163 -1.99 -5.73 14.50
N PRO A 164 -2.87 -6.58 15.07
CA PRO A 164 -3.62 -7.58 14.32
C PRO A 164 -4.37 -7.02 13.11
N LEU A 165 -4.91 -5.81 13.20
CA LEU A 165 -5.60 -5.13 12.09
C LEU A 165 -4.71 -4.92 10.85
N LEU A 166 -3.39 -4.88 11.00
CA LEU A 166 -2.43 -4.72 9.90
C LEU A 166 -1.91 -6.06 9.36
N ALA A 167 -2.30 -7.21 9.94
CA ALA A 167 -1.81 -8.52 9.51
C ALA A 167 -1.99 -8.80 8.00
N PRO A 168 -3.12 -8.43 7.35
CA PRO A 168 -3.26 -8.54 5.90
C PRO A 168 -2.20 -7.75 5.12
N LEU A 169 -1.84 -6.56 5.61
CA LEU A 169 -0.83 -5.71 4.98
C LEU A 169 0.59 -6.25 5.22
N VAL A 170 0.85 -6.90 6.36
CA VAL A 170 2.12 -7.61 6.59
C VAL A 170 2.27 -8.76 5.59
N LEU A 171 1.23 -9.56 5.37
CA LEU A 171 1.23 -10.59 4.35
C LEU A 171 1.51 -10.00 2.96
N GLU A 172 0.83 -8.91 2.60
CA GLU A 172 1.08 -8.22 1.33
C GLU A 172 2.54 -7.77 1.20
N SER A 173 3.15 -7.26 2.27
CA SER A 173 4.57 -6.90 2.26
C SER A 173 5.50 -8.10 2.01
N PHE A 174 5.14 -9.29 2.51
CA PHE A 174 5.87 -10.52 2.21
C PHE A 174 5.72 -10.94 0.75
N GLU A 175 4.57 -10.68 0.13
CA GLU A 175 4.40 -10.92 -1.31
C GLU A 175 5.31 -10.03 -2.13
N VAL A 176 5.32 -8.73 -1.82
CA VAL A 176 6.16 -7.75 -2.51
C VAL A 176 7.64 -8.14 -2.41
N LEU A 177 8.11 -8.57 -1.24
CA LEU A 177 9.49 -9.00 -1.04
C LEU A 177 9.79 -10.36 -1.68
N ALA A 178 8.85 -11.30 -1.69
CA ALA A 178 9.01 -12.58 -2.38
C ALA A 178 9.19 -12.37 -3.89
N GLU A 179 8.42 -11.45 -4.48
CA GLU A 179 8.46 -11.14 -5.91
C GLU A 179 9.75 -10.43 -6.33
N SER A 180 10.42 -9.72 -5.41
CA SER A 180 11.74 -9.14 -5.68
C SER A 180 12.87 -10.18 -5.67
N GLY A 181 12.57 -11.46 -5.40
CA GLY A 181 13.54 -12.54 -5.29
C GLY A 181 14.24 -12.63 -3.93
N LEU A 182 13.71 -11.95 -2.89
CA LEU A 182 14.26 -12.08 -1.55
C LEU A 182 14.04 -13.51 -1.02
N GLU A 183 15.07 -14.08 -0.40
CA GLU A 183 14.99 -15.41 0.17
C GLU A 183 14.09 -15.43 1.43
N GLY A 184 13.13 -16.36 1.47
CA GLY A 184 12.11 -16.40 2.52
C GLY A 184 12.64 -16.48 3.95
N TRP A 185 13.79 -17.14 4.19
CA TRP A 185 14.39 -17.24 5.52
C TRP A 185 14.74 -15.88 6.12
N ARG A 186 14.93 -14.83 5.29
CA ARG A 186 15.19 -13.46 5.78
C ARG A 186 13.95 -12.81 6.40
N LEU A 187 12.76 -13.26 6.02
CA LEU A 187 11.48 -12.79 6.54
C LEU A 187 11.06 -13.54 7.80
N GLN A 188 11.69 -14.69 8.07
CA GLN A 188 11.38 -15.58 9.18
C GLN A 188 11.24 -14.85 10.54
N PRO A 189 12.13 -13.93 10.96
CA PRO A 189 12.00 -13.29 12.26
C PRO A 189 10.73 -12.44 12.39
N LEU A 190 10.41 -11.67 11.33
CA LEU A 190 9.21 -10.84 11.31
C LEU A 190 7.95 -11.71 11.25
N PHE A 191 7.96 -12.74 10.40
CA PHE A 191 6.85 -13.69 10.29
C PHE A 191 6.54 -14.39 11.61
N GLN A 192 7.55 -14.95 12.28
CA GLN A 192 7.34 -15.64 13.55
C GLN A 192 6.81 -14.71 14.63
N LYS A 193 7.34 -13.48 14.72
CA LYS A 193 6.88 -12.46 15.67
C LYS A 193 5.39 -12.16 15.49
N TRP A 194 4.96 -11.97 14.24
CA TRP A 194 3.57 -11.69 13.92
C TRP A 194 2.67 -12.91 14.12
N LEU A 195 3.10 -14.09 13.65
CA LEU A 195 2.31 -15.31 13.80
C LEU A 195 2.09 -15.65 15.27
N VAL A 196 3.11 -15.53 16.14
CA VAL A 196 2.93 -15.72 17.60
C VAL A 196 1.88 -14.75 18.16
N ALA A 197 2.02 -13.45 17.88
CA ALA A 197 1.08 -12.44 18.38
C ALA A 197 -0.36 -12.67 17.89
N LEU A 198 -0.50 -13.13 16.65
CA LEU A 198 -1.77 -13.50 16.04
C LEU A 198 -2.39 -14.72 16.74
N LEU A 199 -1.62 -15.78 16.95
CA LEU A 199 -2.12 -16.99 17.63
C LEU A 199 -2.45 -16.77 19.11
N ASP A 200 -1.84 -15.78 19.75
CA ASP A 200 -2.17 -15.38 21.12
C ASP A 200 -3.43 -14.50 21.20
N GLN A 201 -3.98 -14.05 20.06
CA GLN A 201 -5.23 -13.28 19.95
C GLN A 201 -6.22 -13.91 18.96
N PRO A 202 -6.81 -15.09 19.26
CA PRO A 202 -7.53 -15.90 18.28
C PRO A 202 -8.80 -15.25 17.71
N MET A 203 -9.45 -14.36 18.47
CA MET A 203 -10.74 -13.77 18.08
C MET A 203 -10.65 -12.79 16.91
N ALA A 204 -9.45 -12.43 16.45
CA ALA A 204 -9.24 -11.44 15.40
C ALA A 204 -8.97 -12.04 14.00
N GLN A 205 -8.86 -13.37 13.86
CA GLN A 205 -8.40 -13.99 12.62
C GLN A 205 -9.50 -14.76 11.90
N THR A 206 -9.67 -14.47 10.61
CA THR A 206 -10.47 -15.31 9.72
C THR A 206 -9.68 -16.57 9.35
N ARG A 207 -10.38 -17.64 8.98
CA ARG A 207 -9.75 -18.85 8.42
C ARG A 207 -8.89 -18.50 7.21
N THR A 208 -9.37 -17.63 6.34
CA THR A 208 -8.67 -17.16 5.15
C THR A 208 -7.33 -16.53 5.52
N ASP A 209 -7.31 -15.63 6.50
CA ASP A 209 -6.08 -14.96 6.92
C ASP A 209 -5.06 -15.97 7.47
N LEU A 210 -5.48 -16.84 8.40
CA LEU A 210 -4.58 -17.82 9.00
C LEU A 210 -4.06 -18.85 7.98
N GLY A 211 -4.91 -19.27 7.05
CA GLY A 211 -4.52 -20.14 5.93
C GLY A 211 -3.45 -19.49 5.04
N LEU A 212 -3.58 -18.19 4.77
CA LEU A 212 -2.56 -17.44 4.03
C LEU A 212 -1.25 -17.35 4.81
N TRP A 213 -1.28 -17.03 6.10
CA TRP A 213 -0.09 -17.06 6.96
C TRP A 213 0.62 -18.42 6.90
N LEU A 214 -0.13 -19.52 7.01
CA LEU A 214 0.41 -20.87 6.92
C LEU A 214 1.06 -21.16 5.56
N SER A 215 0.50 -20.64 4.46
CA SER A 215 1.08 -20.83 3.12
C SER A 215 2.49 -20.25 2.96
N PHE A 216 2.85 -19.21 3.72
CA PHE A 216 4.20 -18.64 3.73
C PHE A 216 5.16 -19.38 4.66
N GLY A 217 4.65 -20.09 5.65
CA GLY A 217 5.44 -20.77 6.69
C GLY A 217 6.57 -21.65 6.14
N PRO A 218 6.28 -22.58 5.21
CA PRO A 218 7.30 -23.44 4.60
C PRO A 218 8.37 -22.67 3.83
N TRP A 219 7.98 -21.67 3.04
CA TRP A 219 8.92 -20.86 2.26
C TRP A 219 9.87 -20.05 3.14
N MET A 220 9.40 -19.60 4.31
CA MET A 220 10.22 -18.87 5.29
C MET A 220 11.00 -19.79 6.24
N ASN A 221 10.91 -21.11 6.08
CA ASN A 221 11.52 -22.09 6.97
C ASN A 221 11.15 -21.85 8.45
N SER A 222 9.88 -21.55 8.73
CA SER A 222 9.41 -21.23 10.08
C SER A 222 9.42 -22.43 11.02
N ALA A 223 9.45 -22.17 12.35
CA ALA A 223 9.47 -23.20 13.37
C ALA A 223 8.28 -24.17 13.21
N PRO A 224 8.52 -25.49 13.06
CA PRO A 224 7.44 -26.46 12.82
C PRO A 224 6.35 -26.44 13.89
N GLU A 225 6.73 -26.24 15.16
CA GLU A 225 5.79 -26.22 16.29
C GLU A 225 4.80 -25.05 16.18
N LEU A 226 5.26 -23.91 15.66
CA LEU A 226 4.42 -22.74 15.45
C LEU A 226 3.43 -22.97 14.31
N LEU A 227 3.88 -23.62 13.23
CA LEU A 227 3.02 -23.96 12.10
C LEU A 227 1.97 -25.01 12.49
N THR A 228 2.36 -26.05 13.22
CA THR A 228 1.42 -27.05 13.74
C THR A 228 0.37 -26.43 14.65
N LYS A 229 0.76 -25.51 15.56
CA LYS A 229 -0.21 -24.79 16.41
C LYS A 229 -1.21 -23.98 15.56
N ALA A 230 -0.74 -23.30 14.52
CA ALA A 230 -1.58 -22.55 13.60
C ALA A 230 -2.51 -23.47 12.79
N GLU A 231 -2.03 -24.61 12.29
CA GLU A 231 -2.83 -25.62 11.59
C GLU A 231 -3.93 -26.20 12.49
N GLU A 232 -3.61 -26.51 13.75
CA GLU A 232 -4.62 -26.99 14.71
C GLU A 232 -5.74 -25.97 14.95
N ILE A 233 -5.40 -24.67 15.02
CA ILE A 233 -6.39 -23.60 15.15
C ILE A 233 -7.23 -23.49 13.88
N LEU A 234 -6.60 -23.54 12.70
CA LEU A 234 -7.29 -23.51 11.42
C LEU A 234 -8.27 -24.68 11.26
N GLN A 235 -7.86 -25.89 11.68
CA GLN A 235 -8.68 -27.09 11.65
C GLN A 235 -9.91 -26.95 12.57
N ARG A 236 -9.75 -26.41 13.78
CA ARG A 236 -10.88 -26.15 14.68
C ARG A 236 -11.84 -25.12 14.10
N GLN A 237 -11.31 -24.03 13.52
CA GLN A 237 -12.14 -23.04 12.82
C GLN A 237 -12.91 -23.68 11.66
N ALA A 238 -12.28 -24.60 10.92
CA ALA A 238 -12.94 -25.32 9.82
C ALA A 238 -14.12 -26.18 10.28
N GLU A 239 -14.05 -26.77 11.46
CA GLU A 239 -15.12 -27.58 12.05
C GLU A 239 -16.30 -26.72 12.55
N ASP A 240 -16.00 -25.52 13.05
CA ASP A 240 -17.00 -24.57 13.55
C ASP A 240 -17.64 -23.73 12.42
N GLU A 241 -16.97 -23.61 11.27
CA GLU A 241 -17.40 -22.79 10.13
C GLU A 241 -18.53 -23.46 9.34
N THR A 242 -19.74 -23.37 9.87
CA THR A 242 -20.98 -23.73 9.15
C THR A 242 -21.27 -22.83 7.94
N ASP A 243 -20.57 -21.69 7.81
CA ASP A 243 -20.80 -20.64 6.80
C ASP A 243 -19.54 -20.30 5.98
N ASN A 244 -18.95 -21.30 5.32
CA ASN A 244 -17.90 -21.09 4.32
C ASN A 244 -18.54 -20.72 2.96
N PRO A 245 -18.52 -19.44 2.52
CA PRO A 245 -19.23 -19.00 1.32
C PRO A 245 -18.64 -19.60 0.04
N ILE A 246 -17.32 -19.81 -0.02
CA ILE A 246 -16.63 -20.38 -1.19
C ILE A 246 -17.03 -21.84 -1.42
N ALA A 247 -17.18 -22.61 -0.34
CA ALA A 247 -17.60 -24.01 -0.41
C ALA A 247 -19.05 -24.18 -0.92
N ARG A 248 -19.87 -23.12 -0.88
CA ARG A 248 -21.27 -23.15 -1.31
C ARG A 248 -21.47 -22.72 -2.77
N LEU A 249 -20.43 -22.17 -3.40
CA LEU A 249 -20.50 -21.79 -4.80
C LEU A 249 -20.81 -23.02 -5.68
N PRO A 250 -21.61 -22.88 -6.75
CA PRO A 250 -21.96 -23.98 -7.63
C PRO A 250 -20.73 -24.69 -8.22
N ALA A 251 -20.88 -25.98 -8.52
CA ALA A 251 -19.86 -26.70 -9.26
C ALA A 251 -19.60 -26.03 -10.63
N ARG A 252 -18.32 -25.92 -11.00
CA ARG A 252 -17.83 -25.23 -12.22
C ARG A 252 -18.11 -23.74 -12.28
N PHE A 253 -18.46 -23.10 -11.16
CA PHE A 253 -18.58 -21.65 -11.08
C PHE A 253 -17.25 -21.00 -11.50
N LEU A 254 -17.31 -20.18 -12.56
CA LEU A 254 -16.15 -19.63 -13.23
C LEU A 254 -15.76 -18.29 -12.60
N ILE A 255 -14.67 -18.32 -11.84
CA ILE A 255 -14.02 -17.12 -11.28
C ILE A 255 -12.86 -16.73 -12.20
N VAL A 256 -12.94 -15.56 -12.81
CA VAL A 256 -11.85 -15.01 -13.63
C VAL A 256 -11.15 -13.90 -12.88
N ILE A 257 -9.87 -14.09 -12.61
CA ILE A 257 -9.00 -13.10 -11.96
C ILE A 257 -8.16 -12.42 -13.03
N PHE A 258 -8.48 -11.16 -13.32
CA PHE A 258 -7.64 -10.30 -14.13
C PHE A 258 -6.60 -9.67 -13.21
N MET A 259 -5.31 -9.94 -13.47
CA MET A 259 -4.19 -9.32 -12.75
C MET A 259 -2.85 -9.56 -13.47
N LEU A 260 -1.82 -8.75 -13.22
CA LEU A 260 -0.50 -8.96 -13.83
C LEU A 260 0.47 -9.82 -13.00
N ARG A 261 0.19 -10.05 -11.70
CA ARG A 261 1.08 -10.81 -10.80
C ARG A 261 0.69 -12.28 -10.72
N LYS A 262 1.36 -13.14 -11.48
CA LYS A 262 1.05 -14.58 -11.54
C LYS A 262 1.15 -15.28 -10.18
N SER A 263 2.22 -15.03 -9.42
CA SER A 263 2.49 -15.60 -8.09
C SER A 263 1.32 -15.39 -7.11
N THR A 264 0.82 -14.17 -7.04
CA THR A 264 -0.32 -13.84 -6.18
C THR A 264 -1.61 -14.44 -6.71
N ALA A 265 -1.83 -14.40 -8.03
CA ALA A 265 -2.98 -15.05 -8.66
C ALA A 265 -3.06 -16.56 -8.37
N ASP A 266 -1.92 -17.24 -8.50
CA ASP A 266 -1.80 -18.68 -8.27
C ASP A 266 -2.09 -19.04 -6.81
N ARG A 267 -1.67 -18.21 -5.84
CA ARG A 267 -1.99 -18.39 -4.42
C ARG A 267 -3.47 -18.24 -4.12
N VAL A 268 -4.10 -17.20 -4.67
CA VAL A 268 -5.56 -17.01 -4.58
C VAL A 268 -6.28 -18.22 -5.14
N ARG A 269 -5.88 -18.68 -6.34
CA ARG A 269 -6.46 -19.88 -6.97
C ARG A 269 -6.32 -21.12 -6.07
N LEU A 270 -5.13 -21.38 -5.53
CA LEU A 270 -4.91 -22.53 -4.67
C LEU A 270 -5.79 -22.47 -3.42
N ALA A 271 -5.90 -21.30 -2.78
CA ALA A 271 -6.74 -21.10 -1.60
C ALA A 271 -8.25 -21.28 -1.91
N LEU A 272 -8.71 -20.86 -3.09
CA LEU A 272 -10.09 -21.10 -3.52
C LEU A 272 -10.37 -22.58 -3.79
N LEU A 273 -9.46 -23.26 -4.51
CA LEU A 273 -9.60 -24.67 -4.87
C LEU A 273 -9.47 -25.61 -3.67
N ASP A 274 -8.69 -25.25 -2.65
CA ASP A 274 -8.64 -25.98 -1.38
C ASP A 274 -10.01 -26.02 -0.69
N ARG A 275 -10.80 -24.93 -0.82
CA ARG A 275 -12.12 -24.80 -0.20
C ARG A 275 -13.25 -25.35 -1.05
N ASN A 276 -13.09 -25.32 -2.37
CA ASN A 276 -14.04 -25.86 -3.33
C ASN A 276 -13.29 -26.36 -4.59
N PRO A 277 -12.95 -27.66 -4.66
CA PRO A 277 -12.21 -28.24 -5.77
C PRO A 277 -12.97 -28.24 -7.11
N GLU A 278 -14.28 -27.97 -7.10
CA GLU A 278 -15.12 -27.98 -8.31
C GLU A 278 -15.17 -26.63 -9.02
N LEU A 279 -14.57 -25.57 -8.47
CA LEU A 279 -14.51 -24.25 -9.12
C LEU A 279 -13.66 -24.27 -10.41
N ASP A 280 -14.05 -23.45 -11.39
CA ASP A 280 -13.18 -23.13 -12.54
C ASP A 280 -12.53 -21.76 -12.28
N VAL A 281 -11.30 -21.75 -11.77
CA VAL A 281 -10.59 -20.50 -11.49
C VAL A 281 -9.56 -20.22 -12.58
N ARG A 282 -9.79 -19.16 -13.36
CA ARG A 282 -8.93 -18.75 -14.48
C ARG A 282 -8.21 -17.45 -14.18
N ILE A 283 -6.93 -17.41 -14.53
CA ILE A 283 -6.07 -16.23 -14.33
C ILE A 283 -5.79 -15.61 -15.69
N CYS A 284 -6.06 -14.32 -15.82
CA CYS A 284 -5.75 -13.53 -17.01
C CYS A 284 -4.61 -12.56 -16.71
N LEU A 285 -3.46 -12.78 -17.35
CA LEU A 285 -2.23 -11.97 -17.20
C LEU A 285 -2.02 -10.99 -18.37
N GLU A 286 -3.02 -10.84 -19.25
CA GLU A 286 -2.92 -9.99 -20.43
C GLU A 286 -2.82 -8.51 -20.04
N LYS A 287 -2.05 -7.73 -20.81
CA LYS A 287 -1.88 -6.27 -20.60
C LYS A 287 -2.77 -5.42 -21.49
N ALA A 288 -3.32 -6.01 -22.55
CA ALA A 288 -4.19 -5.36 -23.51
C ALA A 288 -5.41 -6.22 -23.81
N MET A 289 -6.46 -5.58 -24.30
CA MET A 289 -7.69 -6.27 -24.72
C MET A 289 -7.43 -7.14 -25.95
N ASN A 290 -7.87 -8.40 -25.90
CA ASN A 290 -7.81 -9.33 -27.03
C ASN A 290 -9.01 -10.31 -26.96
N ASP A 291 -9.15 -11.19 -27.97
CA ASP A 291 -10.27 -12.12 -28.06
C ASP A 291 -10.34 -13.10 -26.88
N GLN A 292 -9.19 -13.47 -26.31
CA GLN A 292 -9.13 -14.34 -25.13
C GLN A 292 -9.63 -13.61 -23.88
N VAL A 293 -9.21 -12.36 -23.65
CA VAL A 293 -9.71 -11.51 -22.56
C VAL A 293 -11.23 -11.33 -22.70
N ALA A 294 -11.72 -11.05 -23.91
CA ALA A 294 -13.15 -10.88 -24.18
C ALA A 294 -13.95 -12.17 -23.93
N SER A 295 -13.36 -13.32 -24.27
CA SER A 295 -13.97 -14.62 -24.05
C SER A 295 -14.04 -14.95 -22.56
N LEU A 296 -12.97 -14.71 -21.81
CA LEU A 296 -12.95 -14.91 -20.36
C LEU A 296 -13.97 -14.01 -19.66
N ALA A 297 -14.02 -12.73 -20.00
CA ALA A 297 -14.97 -11.78 -19.40
C ALA A 297 -16.43 -12.20 -19.63
N ARG A 298 -16.81 -12.55 -20.87
CA ARG A 298 -18.19 -12.93 -21.21
C ARG A 298 -18.69 -14.18 -20.50
N ASN A 299 -17.79 -15.09 -20.16
CA ASN A 299 -18.13 -16.38 -19.56
C ASN A 299 -17.97 -16.38 -18.04
N ALA A 300 -17.44 -15.31 -17.44
CA ALA A 300 -17.20 -15.26 -16.01
C ALA A 300 -18.52 -15.20 -15.23
N ASP A 301 -18.71 -16.14 -14.30
CA ASP A 301 -19.76 -16.01 -13.28
C ASP A 301 -19.36 -14.92 -12.26
N MET A 302 -18.06 -14.83 -11.98
CA MET A 302 -17.47 -13.78 -11.15
C MET A 302 -16.18 -13.26 -11.79
N ALA A 303 -16.11 -11.94 -11.97
CA ALA A 303 -14.92 -11.27 -12.49
C ALA A 303 -14.25 -10.45 -11.39
N VAL A 304 -12.96 -10.70 -11.16
CA VAL A 304 -12.13 -9.99 -10.19
C VAL A 304 -11.10 -9.16 -10.96
N VAL A 305 -11.14 -7.84 -10.77
CA VAL A 305 -10.31 -6.90 -11.52
C VAL A 305 -9.35 -6.21 -10.56
N VAL A 306 -8.08 -6.60 -10.60
CA VAL A 306 -7.03 -6.03 -9.74
C VAL A 306 -6.47 -4.75 -10.38
N THR A 307 -7.17 -3.64 -10.19
CA THR A 307 -6.89 -2.34 -10.82
C THR A 307 -5.55 -1.72 -10.43
N THR A 308 -4.97 -2.10 -9.28
CA THR A 308 -3.63 -1.67 -8.87
C THR A 308 -2.52 -2.17 -9.80
N CYS A 309 -2.81 -3.15 -10.65
CA CYS A 309 -1.85 -3.68 -11.61
C CYS A 309 -2.35 -3.71 -13.06
N ILE A 310 -3.63 -3.47 -13.33
CA ILE A 310 -4.19 -3.54 -14.68
C ILE A 310 -4.38 -2.15 -15.28
N THR A 311 -4.14 -2.04 -16.58
CA THR A 311 -4.38 -0.81 -17.34
C THR A 311 -5.87 -0.50 -17.45
N HIS A 312 -6.22 0.79 -17.41
CA HIS A 312 -7.59 1.26 -17.64
C HIS A 312 -8.22 0.70 -18.92
N ALA A 313 -7.42 0.43 -19.95
CA ALA A 313 -7.88 -0.12 -21.23
C ALA A 313 -8.50 -1.52 -21.11
N ILE A 314 -7.94 -2.42 -20.29
CA ILE A 314 -8.56 -3.72 -20.04
C ILE A 314 -9.83 -3.52 -19.22
N THR A 315 -9.77 -2.73 -18.14
CA THR A 315 -10.91 -2.51 -17.25
C THR A 315 -12.13 -2.01 -18.03
N TYR A 316 -11.97 -0.95 -18.85
CA TYR A 316 -13.05 -0.44 -19.69
C TYR A 316 -13.43 -1.39 -20.83
N GLY A 317 -12.51 -2.23 -21.29
CA GLY A 317 -12.76 -3.19 -22.37
C GLY A 317 -13.59 -4.40 -21.91
N ILE A 318 -13.41 -4.87 -20.67
CA ILE A 318 -14.11 -6.04 -20.14
C ILE A 318 -15.46 -5.67 -19.52
N GLU A 319 -15.60 -4.49 -18.92
CA GLU A 319 -16.81 -4.10 -18.17
C GLU A 319 -18.11 -4.26 -18.98
N PRO A 320 -18.20 -3.86 -20.27
CA PRO A 320 -19.41 -4.07 -21.07
C PRO A 320 -19.70 -5.54 -21.42
N LEU A 321 -18.73 -6.43 -21.19
CA LEU A 321 -18.81 -7.85 -21.52
C LEU A 321 -19.20 -8.72 -20.32
N LEU A 322 -19.16 -8.16 -19.10
CA LEU A 322 -19.46 -8.88 -17.88
C LEU A 322 -20.98 -8.99 -17.68
N THR A 323 -21.42 -10.17 -17.22
CA THR A 323 -22.83 -10.39 -16.84
C THR A 323 -23.16 -9.78 -15.47
N ASN A 324 -22.18 -9.77 -14.58
CA ASN A 324 -22.29 -9.28 -13.20
C ASN A 324 -21.32 -8.13 -12.96
N GLU A 325 -21.57 -7.33 -11.91
CA GLU A 325 -20.67 -6.25 -11.51
C GLU A 325 -19.28 -6.82 -11.15
N PRO A 326 -18.18 -6.26 -11.69
CA PRO A 326 -16.84 -6.69 -11.35
C PRO A 326 -16.48 -6.40 -9.88
N ILE A 327 -15.69 -7.29 -9.31
CA ILE A 327 -15.14 -7.13 -7.96
C ILE A 327 -13.80 -6.40 -8.05
N TYR A 328 -13.62 -5.38 -7.21
CA TYR A 328 -12.40 -4.58 -7.12
C TYR A 328 -11.72 -4.74 -5.75
N PRO A 329 -10.67 -5.58 -5.65
CA PRO A 329 -9.78 -5.63 -4.49
C PRO A 329 -9.16 -4.27 -4.16
N GLN A 330 -8.90 -4.02 -2.88
CA GLN A 330 -8.26 -2.79 -2.43
C GLN A 330 -6.76 -2.77 -2.75
N SER A 331 -6.14 -3.94 -2.86
CA SER A 331 -4.73 -4.09 -3.20
C SER A 331 -4.49 -5.25 -4.16
N SER A 332 -3.24 -5.41 -4.62
CA SER A 332 -2.85 -6.55 -5.46
C SER A 332 -2.50 -7.80 -4.65
N GLY A 333 -2.57 -7.75 -3.32
CA GLY A 333 -2.20 -8.87 -2.44
C GLY A 333 -3.24 -9.99 -2.39
N SER A 334 -2.80 -11.23 -2.17
CA SER A 334 -3.71 -12.40 -2.16
C SER A 334 -4.81 -12.27 -1.11
N THR A 335 -4.51 -11.72 0.07
CA THR A 335 -5.48 -11.50 1.15
C THR A 335 -6.59 -10.53 0.73
N SER A 336 -6.24 -9.40 0.10
CA SER A 336 -7.25 -8.45 -0.37
C SER A 336 -8.13 -9.05 -1.46
N ILE A 337 -7.56 -9.89 -2.33
CA ILE A 337 -8.30 -10.53 -3.42
C ILE A 337 -9.27 -11.58 -2.84
N LEU A 338 -8.77 -12.47 -1.98
CA LEU A 338 -9.58 -13.52 -1.36
C LEU A 338 -10.72 -12.94 -0.52
N GLY A 339 -10.43 -11.97 0.36
CA GLY A 339 -11.46 -11.35 1.19
C GLY A 339 -12.59 -10.73 0.36
N LYS A 340 -12.28 -10.12 -0.78
CA LYS A 340 -13.32 -9.57 -1.68
C LYS A 340 -14.11 -10.64 -2.42
N ILE A 341 -13.49 -11.75 -2.81
CA ILE A 341 -14.20 -12.88 -3.39
C ILE A 341 -15.16 -13.48 -2.35
N GLU A 342 -14.73 -13.59 -1.09
CA GLU A 342 -15.59 -14.08 0.00
C GLU A 342 -16.78 -13.15 0.26
N ASP A 343 -16.55 -11.84 0.36
CA ASP A 343 -17.59 -10.83 0.55
C ASP A 343 -18.67 -10.96 -0.55
N ALA A 344 -18.24 -11.04 -1.81
CA ALA A 344 -19.14 -11.18 -2.95
C ALA A 344 -19.88 -12.52 -2.96
N SER A 345 -19.21 -13.59 -2.57
CA SER A 345 -19.81 -14.94 -2.49
C SER A 345 -20.86 -15.05 -1.39
N ARG A 346 -20.80 -14.21 -0.33
CA ARG A 346 -21.85 -14.11 0.69
C ARG A 346 -23.08 -13.32 0.22
N ALA A 347 -22.89 -12.42 -0.74
CA ALA A 347 -23.94 -11.56 -1.27
C ALA A 347 -24.73 -12.20 -2.42
N SER A 348 -24.19 -13.27 -3.02
CA SER A 348 -24.79 -14.07 -4.09
C SER A 348 -25.66 -15.18 -3.51
#